data_AF-A0ABD4RV07-F1
#
_entry.id   AF-A0ABD4RV07-F1
#
_cell.length_a   1.000
_cell.length_b   1.000
_cell.length_c   1.000
_cell.angle_alpha   90.00
_cell.angle_beta   90.00
_cell.angle_gamma   90.00
#
_symmetry.space_group_name_H-M   'P 1'
#
loop_
_entity.id
_entity.type
_entity.pdbx_description
1 polymer ?
#
loop_
_entity_poly.entity_id
_entity_poly.type
_entity_poly.pdbx_seq_one_letter_code
_entity_poly.pdbx_strand_id
1 'polypeptide(L)' 'MTNKEMCESKNLGEREIYKEFRKEICGSCINDRVDCESKDCDIAYENWLDKEIENE' A
#
# COMPACT_ATOMS: atom_id res chain seq x y z
N MET A 1 -0.82 6.34 -13.70
CA MET A 1 0.19 5.36 -13.26
C MET A 1 -0.24 4.89 -11.90
N THR A 2 -0.46 3.60 -11.70
CA THR A 2 -0.86 3.09 -10.38
C THR A 2 0.35 2.91 -9.46
N ASN A 3 0.12 2.76 -8.17
CA ASN A 3 1.17 2.38 -7.22
C ASN A 3 1.82 1.05 -7.58
N LYS A 4 1.04 0.11 -8.15
CA LYS A 4 1.57 -1.14 -8.70
C LYS A 4 2.58 -0.89 -9.83
N GLU A 5 2.20 -0.11 -10.84
CA GLU A 5 3.11 0.22 -11.96
C GLU A 5 4.37 0.96 -11.48
N MET A 6 4.23 1.84 -10.49
CA MET A 6 5.36 2.51 -9.86
C MET A 6 6.29 1.51 -9.16
N CYS A 7 5.75 0.59 -8.37
CA CYS A 7 6.53 -0.42 -7.65
C CYS A 7 7.25 -1.36 -8.62
N GLU A 8 6.58 -1.78 -9.70
CA GLU A 8 7.18 -2.59 -10.77
C GLU A 8 8.32 -1.83 -11.46
N SER A 9 8.16 -0.54 -11.77
CA SER A 9 9.21 0.28 -12.39
C SER A 9 10.44 0.48 -11.49
N LYS A 10 10.24 0.48 -10.17
CA LYS A 10 11.29 0.58 -9.16
C LYS A 10 11.86 -0.78 -8.73
N ASN A 11 11.30 -1.87 -9.25
CA ASN A 11 11.68 -3.24 -8.92
C ASN A 11 11.60 -3.53 -7.40
N LEU A 12 10.58 -2.96 -6.74
CA LEU A 12 10.36 -3.11 -5.30
C LEU A 12 9.61 -4.40 -5.01
N GLY A 13 10.14 -5.22 -4.10
CA GLY A 13 9.40 -6.36 -3.56
C GLY A 13 8.39 -5.94 -2.49
N GLU A 14 7.39 -6.78 -2.22
CA GLU A 14 6.36 -6.56 -1.20
C GLU A 14 6.94 -6.09 0.15
N ARG A 15 8.04 -6.70 0.60
CA ARG A 15 8.72 -6.33 1.84
C ARG A 15 9.31 -4.92 1.83
N GLU A 16 9.78 -4.45 0.68
CA GLU A 16 10.28 -3.08 0.50
C GLU A 16 9.15 -2.08 0.37
N ILE A 17 8.09 -2.45 -0.35
CA ILE A 17 6.87 -1.66 -0.48
C ILE A 17 6.26 -1.40 0.91
N TYR A 18 6.10 -2.45 1.72
CA TYR A 18 5.64 -2.30 3.11
C TYR A 18 6.60 -1.52 4.01
N LYS A 19 7.89 -1.43 3.69
CA LYS A 19 8.86 -0.64 4.48
C LYS A 19 8.77 0.84 4.14
N GLU A 20 8.66 1.16 2.85
CA GLU A 20 8.62 2.53 2.34
C GLU A 20 7.23 3.16 2.51
N PHE A 21 6.18 2.42 2.16
CA PHE A 21 4.81 2.94 2.05
C PHE A 21 3.89 2.47 3.18
N ARG A 22 4.44 1.90 4.26
CA ARG A 22 3.67 1.37 5.40
C ARG A 22 2.57 2.32 5.86
N LYS A 23 2.88 3.61 5.97
CA LYS A 23 1.96 4.63 6.49
C LYS A 23 0.81 4.91 5.51
N GLU A 24 1.05 4.82 4.22
CA GLU A 24 0.01 5.01 3.20
C GLU A 24 -0.88 3.78 3.08
N ILE A 25 -0.26 2.59 3.05
CA ILE A 25 -0.97 1.31 3.04
C ILE A 25 -1.83 1.17 4.30
N CYS A 26 -1.24 1.32 5.48
CA CYS A 26 -1.98 1.27 6.74
C CYS A 26 -2.89 2.50 6.93
N GLY A 27 -2.62 3.63 6.27
CA GLY A 27 -3.51 4.79 6.27
C GLY A 27 -4.78 4.56 5.46
N SER A 28 -4.74 3.64 4.49
CA SER A 28 -5.92 3.13 3.78
C SER A 28 -6.64 2.01 4.54
N CYS A 29 -6.08 1.54 5.67
CA CYS A 29 -6.75 0.56 6.52
C CYS A 29 -7.90 1.23 7.26
N ILE A 30 -9.10 0.65 7.18
CA ILE A 30 -10.33 1.15 7.82
C ILE A 30 -10.30 0.88 9.34
N ASN A 31 -9.29 0.16 9.84
CA ASN A 31 -9.23 -0.27 11.23
C ASN A 31 -8.49 0.77 12.09
N ASP A 32 -9.25 1.59 12.81
CA ASP A 32 -8.76 2.57 13.80
C ASP A 32 -8.09 1.92 15.03
N ARG A 33 -8.11 0.59 15.11
CA ARG A 33 -7.46 -0.16 16.19
C ARG A 33 -5.96 -0.26 15.89
N VAL A 34 -5.16 0.01 16.91
CA VAL A 34 -3.69 -0.09 16.94
C VAL A 34 -3.14 -1.39 16.34
N ASP A 35 -3.91 -2.47 16.36
CA ASP A 35 -3.64 -3.70 15.62
C ASP A 35 -4.40 -3.70 14.28
N CYS A 36 -3.71 -3.32 13.20
CA CYS A 36 -4.13 -3.72 11.85
C CYS A 36 -4.04 -5.25 11.79
N GLU A 37 -5.13 -5.95 12.13
CA GLU A 37 -5.18 -7.39 11.96
C GLU A 37 -4.92 -7.71 10.48
N SER A 38 -4.05 -8.69 10.24
CA SER A 38 -3.42 -9.00 8.94
C SER A 38 -4.35 -8.93 7.72
N LYS A 39 -5.62 -9.30 7.87
CA LYS A 39 -6.61 -9.34 6.78
C LYS A 39 -7.00 -7.96 6.26
N ASP A 40 -7.11 -6.96 7.14
CA ASP A 40 -7.42 -5.58 6.72
C ASP A 40 -6.19 -4.94 6.07
N CYS A 41 -5.00 -5.35 6.49
CA CYS A 41 -3.72 -4.92 5.92
C CYS A 41 -3.50 -5.46 4.50
N ASP A 42 -3.91 -6.69 4.19
CA ASP A 42 -3.84 -7.27 2.85
C ASP A 42 -4.79 -6.53 1.88
N ILE A 43 -6.04 -6.28 2.31
CA ILE A 43 -7.02 -5.54 1.51
C ILE A 43 -6.56 -4.09 1.30
N ALA A 44 -6.03 -3.44 2.35
CA ALA A 44 -5.49 -2.09 2.24
C ALA A 44 -4.28 -2.02 1.30
N TYR A 45 -3.47 -3.08 1.25
CA TYR A 45 -2.34 -3.19 0.32
C TYR A 45 -2.79 -3.33 -1.12
N GLU A 46 -3.73 -4.23 -1.41
CA GLU A 46 -4.31 -4.37 -2.76
C GLU A 46 -5.01 -3.07 -3.22
N ASN A 47 -5.81 -2.46 -2.34
CA ASN A 47 -6.44 -1.16 -2.62
C ASN A 47 -5.41 -0.05 -2.85
N TRP A 48 -4.30 -0.06 -2.11
CA TRP A 48 -3.22 0.90 -2.29
C TRP A 48 -2.50 0.66 -3.63
N LEU A 49 -2.25 -0.58 -4.02
CA LEU A 49 -1.62 -0.93 -5.30
C LEU A 49 -2.42 -0.45 -6.52
N ASP A 50 -3.75 -0.59 -6.47
CA ASP A 50 -4.65 -0.17 -7.55
C ASP A 50 -4.93 1.34 -7.57
N LYS A 51 -4.49 2.08 -6.53
CA LYS A 51 -4.68 3.53 -6.47
C LYS A 51 -3.86 4.22 -7.55
N GLU A 52 -4.52 5.12 -8.29
CA GLU A 52 -3.85 5.98 -9.27
C GLU A 52 -2.98 7.02 -8.54
N ILE A 53 -1.73 7.14 -8.97
CA ILE A 53 -0.84 8.23 -8.60
C ILE A 53 -1.23 9.41 -9.49
N GLU A 54 -1.95 10.37 -8.94
CA GLU A 54 -2.13 11.67 -9.58
C GLU A 54 -0.76 12.36 -9.61
N ASN A 55 -0.19 12.46 -10.82
CA ASN A 55 0.94 13.35 -11.06
C ASN A 55 0.38 14.76 -11.16
N GLU A 56 0.38 15.52 -10.07
CA GLU A 56 0.20 16.98 -10.10
C GLU A 56 1.47 17.68 -10.63
#